data_AF-A0A9X6F9R5-F1
#
_entry.id   AF-A0A9X6F9R5-F1
#
_cell.length_a   1.000
_cell.length_b   1.000
_cell.length_c   1.000
_cell.angle_alpha   90.00
_cell.angle_beta   90.00
_cell.angle_gamma   90.00
#
_symmetry.space_group_name_H-M   'P 1'
#
loop_
_entity.id
_entity.type
_entity.pdbx_description
1 polymer ?
#
loop_
_entity_poly.entity_id
_entity_poly.type
_entity_poly.pdbx_seq_one_letter_code
_entity_poly.pdbx_strand_id
1 'polypeptide(L)'
;MDPLKNEIHPDMVKVWKARSLIELGISIIVILAYLFFMIKFNWWAWIFYVLIGLTIVYTPFDYFTFPKLRQRYYSYQLNEEELEIQHGLFVVKRVLVPMIRVQHVTIEQGPIMRKYGLAELHISTAATSHSIPGLTMYEAEMLKTKIAELAKVSDEDV
;
A
#
# COMPACT_ATOMS: atom_id res chain seq x y z
N MET A 1 -24.83 5.48 -8.21
CA MET A 1 -23.75 5.42 -7.21
C MET A 1 -22.55 6.09 -7.85
N ASP A 2 -22.23 7.29 -7.38
CA ASP A 2 -21.25 8.14 -8.02
C ASP A 2 -19.82 7.59 -7.84
N PRO A 3 -18.95 7.77 -8.83
CA PRO A 3 -17.54 7.42 -8.70
C PRO A 3 -16.88 8.29 -7.62
N LEU A 4 -16.08 7.66 -6.76
CA LEU A 4 -15.30 8.39 -5.74
C LEU A 4 -14.36 9.40 -6.43
N LYS A 5 -14.30 10.60 -5.88
CA LYS A 5 -13.76 11.79 -6.56
C LYS A 5 -12.22 11.85 -6.63
N ASN A 6 -11.53 11.25 -5.65
CA ASN A 6 -10.08 11.40 -5.52
C ASN A 6 -9.34 10.10 -5.85
N GLU A 7 -8.37 10.20 -6.76
CA GLU A 7 -7.47 9.12 -7.16
C GLU A 7 -6.10 9.28 -6.50
N ILE A 8 -5.36 8.18 -6.36
CA ILE A 8 -3.99 8.18 -5.83
C ILE A 8 -3.01 8.86 -6.80
N HIS A 9 -2.02 9.57 -6.25
CA HIS A 9 -0.98 10.24 -7.03
C HIS A 9 -0.21 9.27 -7.96
N PRO A 10 0.04 9.63 -9.24
CA PRO A 10 0.66 8.75 -10.22
C PRO A 10 2.09 8.31 -9.89
N ASP A 11 2.82 9.11 -9.11
CA ASP A 11 4.16 8.74 -8.66
C ASP A 11 4.18 7.55 -7.68
N MET A 12 3.04 7.14 -7.13
CA MET A 12 2.96 5.94 -6.31
C MET A 12 3.34 4.68 -7.11
N VAL A 13 3.11 4.68 -8.43
CA VAL A 13 3.58 3.62 -9.33
C VAL A 13 5.11 3.52 -9.33
N LYS A 14 5.82 4.64 -9.23
CA LYS A 14 7.29 4.67 -9.17
C LYS A 14 7.78 4.13 -7.82
N VAL A 15 7.08 4.47 -6.73
CA VAL A 15 7.37 3.93 -5.38
C VAL A 15 7.24 2.40 -5.38
N TRP A 16 6.13 1.86 -5.90
CA TRP A 16 5.92 0.42 -5.95
C TRP A 16 6.96 -0.29 -6.82
N LYS A 17 7.30 0.27 -7.98
CA LYS A 17 8.38 -0.26 -8.83
C LYS A 17 9.74 -0.25 -8.13
N ALA A 18 10.07 0.83 -7.42
CA ALA A 18 11.32 0.91 -6.67
C ALA A 18 11.39 -0.15 -5.56
N ARG A 19 10.27 -0.41 -4.88
CA ARG A 19 10.16 -1.50 -3.90
C ARG A 19 10.36 -2.88 -4.55
N SER A 20 9.70 -3.16 -5.68
CA SER A 20 9.86 -4.44 -6.39
C SER A 20 11.31 -4.68 -6.84
N LEU A 21 12.05 -3.63 -7.19
CA LEU A 21 13.48 -3.74 -7.54
C LEU A 21 14.35 -4.12 -6.33
N ILE A 22 14.05 -3.58 -5.15
CA ILE A 22 14.76 -3.94 -3.91
C ILE A 22 14.48 -5.39 -3.53
N GLU A 23 13.21 -5.81 -3.62
CA GLU A 23 12.81 -7.20 -3.35
C GLU A 23 13.48 -8.18 -4.32
N LEU A 24 13.62 -7.81 -5.61
CA LEU A 24 14.40 -8.57 -6.60
C LEU A 24 15.89 -8.64 -6.24
N GLY A 25 16.49 -7.54 -5.78
CA GLY A 25 17.89 -7.57 -5.33
C GLY A 25 18.11 -8.54 -4.17
N ILE A 26 17.20 -8.53 -3.19
CA ILE A 26 17.24 -9.44 -2.04
C ILE A 26 17.06 -10.89 -2.50
N SER A 27 16.11 -11.17 -3.40
CA SER A 27 15.87 -12.53 -3.88
C SER A 27 17.09 -13.08 -4.63
N ILE A 28 17.77 -12.26 -5.44
CA ILE A 28 19.03 -12.64 -6.11
C ILE A 28 20.11 -12.99 -5.07
N ILE A 29 20.27 -12.19 -4.03
CA ILE A 29 21.26 -12.46 -2.96
C ILE A 29 20.96 -13.80 -2.28
N VAL A 30 19.70 -14.08 -1.98
CA VAL A 30 19.27 -15.36 -1.38
C VAL A 30 19.57 -16.54 -2.31
N ILE A 31 19.28 -16.40 -3.60
CA ILE A 31 19.56 -17.42 -4.62
C ILE A 31 21.08 -17.68 -4.73
N LEU A 32 21.90 -16.62 -4.74
CA LEU A 32 23.36 -16.74 -4.80
C LEU A 32 23.94 -17.39 -3.52
N ALA A 33 23.41 -17.03 -2.35
CA ALA A 33 23.79 -17.66 -1.09
C ALA A 33 23.44 -19.16 -1.13
N TYR A 34 22.22 -19.51 -1.56
CA TYR A 34 21.81 -20.91 -1.70
C TYR A 34 22.70 -21.67 -2.68
N LEU A 35 23.04 -21.07 -3.83
CA LEU A 35 23.95 -21.65 -4.82
C LEU A 35 25.31 -21.97 -4.20
N PHE A 36 25.86 -21.06 -3.39
CA PHE A 36 27.11 -21.26 -2.68
C PHE A 36 27.04 -22.47 -1.72
N PHE A 37 25.98 -22.57 -0.91
CA PHE A 37 25.77 -23.72 -0.03
C PHE A 37 25.56 -25.03 -0.80
N MET A 38 24.83 -24.99 -1.92
CA MET A 38 24.61 -26.13 -2.79
C MET A 38 25.93 -26.69 -3.33
N ILE A 39 26.82 -25.83 -3.86
CA ILE A 39 28.13 -26.25 -4.37
C ILE A 39 29.02 -26.80 -3.23
N LYS A 40 29.01 -26.16 -2.07
CA LYS A 40 29.93 -26.51 -0.96
C LYS A 40 29.51 -27.77 -0.20
N PHE A 41 28.22 -28.02 -0.05
CA PHE A 41 27.67 -29.10 0.79
C PHE A 41 26.85 -30.13 0.01
N ASN A 42 26.79 -30.02 -1.32
CA ASN A 42 26.01 -30.87 -2.21
C ASN A 42 24.53 -30.99 -1.77
N TRP A 43 23.97 -29.87 -1.31
CA TRP A 43 22.57 -29.77 -0.91
C TRP A 43 21.63 -29.99 -2.09
N TRP A 44 20.37 -30.27 -1.76
CA TRP A 44 19.33 -30.67 -2.69
C TRP A 44 19.08 -29.64 -3.82
N ALA A 45 19.68 -29.90 -4.98
CA ALA A 45 19.60 -29.02 -6.16
C ALA A 45 18.18 -28.72 -6.65
N TRP A 46 17.20 -29.59 -6.38
CA TRP A 46 15.81 -29.36 -6.76
C TRP A 46 15.20 -28.12 -6.08
N ILE A 47 15.61 -27.78 -4.85
CA ILE A 47 15.15 -26.58 -4.13
C ILE A 47 15.62 -25.31 -4.86
N PHE A 48 16.84 -25.31 -5.40
CA PHE A 48 17.38 -24.18 -6.17
C PHE A 48 16.55 -23.87 -7.42
N TYR A 49 16.21 -24.90 -8.20
CA TYR A 49 15.39 -24.75 -9.40
C TYR A 49 13.99 -24.24 -9.07
N VAL A 50 13.39 -24.70 -7.96
CA VAL A 50 12.09 -24.20 -7.49
C VAL A 50 12.17 -22.72 -7.09
N LEU A 51 13.19 -22.30 -6.33
CA LEU A 51 13.39 -20.91 -5.93
C LEU A 51 13.59 -19.97 -7.13
N ILE A 52 14.38 -20.39 -8.12
CA ILE A 52 14.59 -19.65 -9.36
C ILE A 52 13.28 -19.55 -10.15
N GLY A 53 12.58 -20.67 -10.34
CA GLY A 53 11.32 -20.71 -11.07
C GLY A 53 10.28 -19.78 -10.45
N LEU A 54 10.13 -19.82 -9.13
CA LEU A 54 9.18 -18.97 -8.39
C LEU A 54 9.53 -17.49 -8.53
N THR A 55 10.82 -17.13 -8.42
CA THR A 55 11.27 -15.74 -8.58
C THR A 55 11.01 -15.21 -9.98
N ILE A 56 11.34 -16.01 -11.01
CA ILE A 56 11.16 -15.62 -12.42
C ILE A 56 9.67 -15.44 -12.76
N VAL A 57 8.77 -16.22 -12.15
CA VAL A 57 7.32 -16.08 -12.39
C VAL A 57 6.72 -14.92 -11.60
N TYR A 58 7.07 -14.79 -10.32
CA TYR A 58 6.46 -13.81 -9.41
C TYR A 58 6.86 -12.37 -9.73
N THR A 59 8.16 -12.11 -9.98
CA THR A 59 8.65 -10.73 -10.09
C THR A 59 8.14 -9.97 -11.31
N PRO A 60 8.08 -10.53 -12.53
CA PRO A 60 7.52 -9.83 -13.68
C PRO A 60 6.03 -9.54 -13.49
N PHE A 61 5.31 -10.47 -12.85
CA PHE A 61 3.88 -10.32 -12.58
C PHE A 61 3.61 -9.16 -11.59
N ASP A 62 4.40 -9.09 -10.50
CA ASP A 62 4.34 -7.98 -9.53
C ASP A 62 4.72 -6.63 -10.16
N TYR A 63 5.78 -6.60 -10.98
CA TYR A 63 6.31 -5.35 -11.56
C TYR A 63 5.44 -4.74 -12.67
N PHE A 64 4.88 -5.58 -13.57
CA PHE A 64 4.15 -5.07 -14.74
C PHE A 64 2.67 -4.81 -14.45
N THR A 65 2.00 -5.73 -13.76
CA THR A 65 0.54 -5.77 -13.73
C THR A 65 -0.01 -4.96 -12.56
N PHE A 66 0.52 -5.18 -11.35
CA PHE A 66 -0.09 -4.61 -10.15
C PHE A 66 -0.01 -3.09 -10.02
N PRO A 67 1.08 -2.38 -10.37
CA PRO A 67 1.20 -0.98 -9.98
C PRO A 67 0.18 -0.07 -10.67
N LYS A 68 0.03 -0.20 -12.00
CA LYS A 68 -0.90 0.64 -12.77
C LYS A 68 -2.35 0.32 -12.48
N LEU A 69 -2.66 -0.97 -12.38
CA LEU A 69 -4.03 -1.40 -12.09
C LEU A 69 -4.42 -1.07 -10.65
N ARG A 70 -3.50 -1.25 -9.68
CA ARG A 70 -3.74 -0.88 -8.27
C ARG A 70 -4.04 0.60 -8.11
N GLN A 71 -3.33 1.48 -8.83
CA GLN A 71 -3.63 2.91 -8.81
C GLN A 71 -5.05 3.19 -9.32
N ARG A 72 -5.46 2.55 -10.42
CA ARG A 72 -6.75 2.81 -11.06
C ARG A 72 -7.96 2.38 -10.21
N TYR A 73 -7.80 1.35 -9.40
CA TYR A 73 -8.89 0.83 -8.56
C TYR A 73 -8.84 1.32 -7.11
N TYR A 74 -7.93 2.24 -6.81
CA TYR A 74 -7.85 2.88 -5.51
C TYR A 74 -8.41 4.29 -5.58
N SER A 75 -9.46 4.53 -4.82
CA SER A 75 -10.07 5.84 -4.72
C SER A 75 -10.64 6.06 -3.34
N TYR A 76 -10.75 7.32 -2.93
CA TYR A 76 -11.29 7.68 -1.63
C TYR A 76 -12.15 8.93 -1.74
N GLN A 77 -13.07 9.08 -0.78
CA GLN A 77 -13.91 10.25 -0.65
C GLN A 77 -14.16 10.53 0.83
N LEU A 78 -13.93 11.77 1.23
CA LEU A 78 -14.25 12.25 2.58
C LEU A 78 -15.57 13.02 2.51
N ASN A 79 -16.57 12.54 3.23
CA ASN A 79 -17.83 13.22 3.50
C ASN A 79 -17.79 13.81 4.93
N GLU A 80 -18.84 14.53 5.34
CA GLU A 80 -18.91 15.17 6.66
C GLU A 80 -18.99 14.14 7.81
N GLU A 81 -19.71 13.03 7.59
CA GLU A 81 -19.95 12.01 8.62
C GLU A 81 -19.08 10.75 8.45
N GLU A 82 -18.47 10.55 7.27
CA GLU A 82 -17.84 9.28 6.91
C GLU A 82 -16.71 9.42 5.88
N LEU A 83 -15.79 8.46 5.92
CA LEU A 83 -14.71 8.29 4.97
C LEU A 83 -14.94 7.01 4.17
N GLU A 84 -15.10 7.16 2.86
CA GLU A 84 -15.23 6.05 1.94
C GLU A 84 -13.90 5.74 1.26
N ILE A 85 -13.50 4.46 1.29
CA ILE A 85 -12.26 3.97 0.69
C ILE A 85 -12.60 2.79 -0.21
N GLN A 86 -12.21 2.87 -1.48
CA GLN A 86 -12.31 1.78 -2.43
C GLN A 86 -10.92 1.28 -2.80
N HIS A 87 -10.72 -0.03 -2.71
CA HIS A 87 -9.45 -0.66 -3.07
C HIS A 87 -9.64 -2.10 -3.54
N GLY A 88 -8.66 -2.62 -4.29
CA GLY A 88 -8.61 -4.02 -4.71
C GLY A 88 -8.47 -4.18 -6.21
N LEU A 89 -7.84 -5.27 -6.64
CA LEU A 89 -7.54 -5.52 -8.05
C LEU A 89 -8.52 -6.54 -8.68
N PHE A 90 -8.62 -7.72 -8.08
CA PHE A 90 -9.49 -8.80 -8.56
C PHE A 90 -10.87 -8.75 -7.88
N VAL A 91 -10.90 -8.31 -6.62
CA VAL A 91 -12.10 -8.09 -5.83
C VAL A 91 -12.03 -6.66 -5.33
N VAL A 92 -12.86 -5.79 -5.91
CA VAL A 92 -12.98 -4.40 -5.49
C VAL A 92 -13.79 -4.36 -4.21
N LYS A 93 -13.19 -3.87 -3.12
CA LYS A 93 -13.82 -3.65 -1.83
C LYS A 93 -14.05 -2.15 -1.66
N ARG A 94 -15.26 -1.77 -1.25
CA ARG A 94 -15.61 -0.41 -0.84
C ARG A 94 -15.95 -0.45 0.65
N VAL A 95 -15.22 0.33 1.45
CA VAL A 95 -15.36 0.38 2.90
C VAL A 95 -15.74 1.80 3.28
N LEU A 96 -16.73 1.91 4.14
CA LEU A 96 -17.21 3.17 4.71
C LEU A 96 -16.84 3.17 6.19
N VAL A 97 -16.09 4.20 6.58
CA VAL A 97 -15.57 4.40 7.93
C VAL A 97 -16.25 5.63 8.53
N PRO A 98 -17.24 5.45 9.42
CA PRO A 98 -17.87 6.57 10.11
C PRO A 98 -16.87 7.33 10.97
N MET A 99 -16.98 8.66 11.02
CA MET A 99 -16.07 9.52 11.79
C MET A 99 -16.08 9.17 13.28
N ILE A 100 -17.25 8.86 13.86
CA ILE A 100 -17.41 8.41 15.25
C ILE A 100 -16.61 7.13 15.59
N ARG A 101 -16.23 6.32 14.60
CA ARG A 101 -15.47 5.08 14.81
C ARG A 101 -13.97 5.27 14.67
N VAL A 102 -13.54 6.44 14.19
CA VAL A 102 -12.12 6.75 14.00
C VAL A 102 -11.49 7.00 15.36
N GLN A 103 -10.46 6.22 15.69
CA GLN A 103 -9.74 6.38 16.94
C GLN A 103 -8.40 7.09 16.73
N HIS A 104 -7.65 6.66 15.72
CA HIS A 104 -6.31 7.15 15.47
C HIS A 104 -6.11 7.39 13.98
N VAL A 105 -5.47 8.52 13.66
CA VAL A 105 -5.08 8.89 12.30
C VAL A 105 -3.60 9.23 12.28
N THR A 106 -2.82 8.43 11.55
CA THR A 106 -1.36 8.52 11.49
C THR A 106 -0.92 8.72 10.04
N ILE A 107 0.14 9.50 9.84
CA ILE A 107 0.78 9.63 8.53
C ILE A 107 2.09 8.85 8.59
N GLU A 108 2.26 7.89 7.69
CA GLU A 108 3.47 7.12 7.54
C GLU A 108 4.20 7.49 6.25
N GLN A 109 5.50 7.72 6.37
CA GLN A 109 6.35 8.05 5.23
C GLN A 109 7.64 7.22 5.27
N GLY A 110 7.65 6.13 4.52
CA GLY A 110 8.86 5.31 4.32
C GLY A 110 9.94 6.03 3.49
N PRO A 111 11.20 5.56 3.52
CA PRO A 111 12.32 6.21 2.83
C PRO A 111 12.10 6.41 1.32
N ILE A 112 11.49 5.42 0.65
CA ILE A 112 11.17 5.49 -0.78
C ILE A 112 10.09 6.53 -1.02
N MET A 113 9.00 6.52 -0.25
CA MET A 113 7.91 7.49 -0.37
C MET A 113 8.41 8.92 -0.12
N ARG A 114 9.29 9.11 0.87
CA ARG A 114 9.94 10.38 1.18
C ARG A 114 10.70 10.95 -0.01
N LYS A 115 11.42 10.11 -0.77
CA LYS A 115 12.13 10.53 -1.99
C LYS A 115 11.18 11.06 -3.08
N TYR A 116 9.94 10.55 -3.12
CA TYR A 116 8.92 10.98 -4.08
C TYR A 116 7.94 12.01 -3.50
N GLY A 117 8.15 12.50 -2.27
CA GLY A 117 7.24 13.47 -1.63
C GLY A 117 5.86 12.90 -1.27
N LEU A 118 5.73 11.57 -1.22
CA LEU A 118 4.48 10.87 -0.95
C LEU A 118 4.45 10.38 0.50
N ALA A 119 3.24 10.13 1.00
CA ALA A 119 2.95 9.56 2.30
C ALA A 119 1.71 8.65 2.20
N GLU A 120 1.50 7.85 3.24
CA GLU A 120 0.33 7.00 3.42
C GLU A 120 -0.40 7.42 4.69
N LEU A 121 -1.71 7.65 4.58
CA LEU A 121 -2.57 7.97 5.72
C LEU A 121 -3.17 6.69 6.28
N HIS A 122 -2.91 6.39 7.54
CA HIS A 122 -3.45 5.24 8.25
C HIS A 122 -4.58 5.68 9.18
N ILE A 123 -5.74 5.04 9.04
CA ILE A 123 -6.93 5.26 9.85
C ILE A 123 -7.22 3.97 10.60
N SER A 124 -7.20 4.05 11.92
CA SER A 124 -7.49 2.91 12.80
C SER A 124 -8.78 3.16 13.57
N THR A 125 -9.65 2.17 13.53
CA THR A 125 -10.89 2.08 14.32
C THR A 125 -10.77 0.95 15.33
N ALA A 126 -11.76 0.79 16.20
CA ALA A 126 -11.80 -0.31 17.17
C ALA A 126 -11.74 -1.71 16.54
N ALA A 127 -12.26 -1.86 15.31
CA ALA A 127 -12.44 -3.15 14.66
C ALA A 127 -11.52 -3.37 13.45
N THR A 128 -11.18 -2.29 12.74
CA THR A 128 -10.45 -2.37 11.47
C THR A 128 -9.42 -1.26 11.34
N SER A 129 -8.41 -1.50 10.50
CA SER A 129 -7.44 -0.51 10.07
C SER A 129 -7.50 -0.38 8.55
N HIS A 130 -7.45 0.85 8.08
CA HIS A 130 -7.48 1.21 6.66
C HIS A 130 -6.34 2.17 6.37
N SER A 131 -5.83 2.14 5.13
CA SER A 131 -4.80 3.07 4.71
C SER A 131 -5.16 3.72 3.38
N ILE A 132 -4.62 4.90 3.12
CA ILE A 132 -4.76 5.63 1.85
C ILE A 132 -3.34 5.97 1.38
N PRO A 133 -2.75 5.18 0.47
CA PRO A 133 -1.39 5.39 0.00
C PRO A 133 -1.31 6.48 -1.08
N GLY A 134 -0.10 7.00 -1.26
CA GLY A 134 0.24 7.88 -2.39
C GLY A 134 -0.46 9.24 -2.34
N LEU A 135 -0.65 9.77 -1.13
CA LEU A 135 -0.99 11.16 -0.90
C LEU A 135 0.30 11.98 -0.89
N THR A 136 0.28 13.21 -1.40
CA THR A 136 1.38 14.14 -1.11
C THR A 136 1.41 14.44 0.40
N MET A 137 2.57 14.86 0.92
CA MET A 137 2.66 15.22 2.35
C MET A 137 1.61 16.28 2.75
N TYR A 138 1.39 17.27 1.89
CA TYR A 138 0.39 18.30 2.08
C TYR A 138 -1.05 17.75 2.11
N GLU A 139 -1.40 16.88 1.16
CA GLU A 139 -2.72 16.24 1.12
C GLU A 139 -2.94 15.35 2.35
N ALA A 140 -1.92 14.61 2.77
CA ALA A 140 -1.98 13.75 3.95
C ALA A 140 -2.22 14.57 5.23
N GLU A 141 -1.52 15.69 5.42
CA GLU A 141 -1.72 16.60 6.55
C GLU A 141 -3.11 17.26 6.54
N MET A 142 -3.56 17.69 5.36
CA MET A 142 -4.88 18.28 5.16
C MET A 142 -6.00 17.27 5.48
N LEU A 143 -5.89 16.04 4.96
CA LEU A 143 -6.85 14.97 5.25
C LEU A 143 -6.84 14.57 6.72
N LYS A 144 -5.67 14.42 7.33
CA LYS A 144 -5.56 14.12 8.76
C LYS A 144 -6.26 15.17 9.61
N THR A 145 -6.02 16.45 9.32
CA THR A 145 -6.62 17.56 10.06
C THR A 145 -8.14 17.55 9.92
N LYS A 146 -8.66 17.39 8.69
CA LYS A 146 -10.10 17.30 8.44
C LYS A 146 -10.75 16.12 9.16
N ILE A 147 -10.16 14.92 9.08
CA ILE A 147 -10.71 13.75 9.76
C ILE A 147 -10.70 13.95 11.28
N ALA A 148 -9.65 14.56 11.83
CA ALA A 148 -9.59 14.85 13.27
C ALA A 148 -10.62 15.90 13.72
N GLU A 149 -10.94 16.88 12.86
CA GLU A 149 -11.98 17.86 13.10
C GLU A 149 -13.38 17.21 13.06
N LEU A 150 -13.68 16.46 12.01
CA LEU A 150 -14.98 15.78 11.84
C LEU A 150 -15.21 14.70 12.91
N ALA A 151 -14.16 13.98 13.32
CA ALA A 151 -14.25 13.01 14.41
C ALA A 151 -14.60 13.67 15.75
N LYS A 152 -14.09 14.87 16.03
CA LYS A 152 -14.43 15.61 17.26
C LYS A 152 -15.87 16.11 17.25
N VAL A 153 -16.33 16.67 16.13
CA VAL A 153 -17.72 17.14 15.99
C VAL A 153 -18.69 15.98 16.21
N SER A 154 -18.38 14.82 15.62
CA SER A 154 -19.20 13.62 15.79
C SER A 154 -19.23 13.07 17.22
N ASP A 155 -18.24 13.37 18.07
CA ASP A 155 -18.26 13.00 19.50
C ASP A 155 -19.12 13.98 20.33
N GLU A 156 -19.29 15.23 19.87
CA GLU A 156 -20.10 16.25 20.55
C GLU A 156 -21.61 16.11 20.30
N ASP A 157 -22.00 15.48 19.19
CA ASP A 157 -23.41 15.29 18.78
C ASP A 157 -24.10 14.04 19.40
N VAL A 158 -23.45 13.34 20.34
CA VAL A 158 -23.88 12.03 20.88
C VAL A 158 -24.23 12.07 22.37
#